data_AF-A0A523E8C0-F1
#
_entry.id   AF-A0A523E8C0-F1
#
_cell.length_a   1.000
_cell.length_b   1.000
_cell.length_c   1.000
_cell.angle_alpha   90.00
_cell.angle_beta   90.00
_cell.angle_gamma   90.00
#
_symmetry.space_group_name_H-M   'P 1'
#
loop_
_entity.id
_entity.type
_entity.pdbx_description
1 polymer ?
#
loop_
_entity_poly.entity_id
_entity_poly.type
_entity_poly.pdbx_seq_one_letter_code
_entity_poly.pdbx_strand_id
1 'polypeptide(L)'
;MKRLVVPTAAVLWSLACVGPEEEILERYLLACQREDSPTVAALSMVAFPEDDVQSWNILEISEVRSEPYAIPVLRETVGLVEAERDTQFTVFGEFRRENYESLRRIQARLREEPDYHFSGRLGALQIEWDAFRIERRQVVAKLHEAEIAFERAIRRVNKSLQRESSPEYLTGEMLLKNARVRVTTELGDGHFDFTLTQYALKNQFDALVPARWIITAVEKTN
;
A
#
# COMPACT_ATOMS: atom_id res chain seq x y z
N MET A 1 68.32 26.56 21.03
CA MET A 1 67.76 25.75 19.92
C MET A 1 66.31 25.40 20.25
N LYS A 2 65.33 26.16 19.73
CA LYS A 2 63.90 25.90 19.93
C LYS A 2 63.41 25.04 18.74
N ARG A 3 62.97 23.81 19.00
CA ARG A 3 62.39 22.93 17.98
C ARG A 3 60.94 23.36 17.73
N LEU A 4 60.67 23.82 16.52
CA LEU A 4 59.31 24.02 16.02
C LEU A 4 58.68 22.65 15.77
N VAL A 5 57.60 22.33 16.47
CA VAL A 5 56.76 21.17 16.18
C VAL A 5 55.68 21.64 15.23
N VAL A 6 55.71 21.16 13.99
CA VAL A 6 54.67 21.39 12.98
C VAL A 6 53.62 20.30 13.16
N PRO A 7 52.34 20.62 13.45
CA PRO A 7 51.31 19.60 13.54
C PRO A 7 50.87 19.24 12.11
N THR A 8 51.15 17.99 11.71
CA THR A 8 50.64 17.37 10.50
C THR A 8 49.13 17.15 10.68
N ALA A 9 48.31 17.97 10.03
CA ALA A 9 46.87 17.77 9.98
C ALA A 9 46.56 16.52 9.15
N ALA A 10 46.07 15.47 9.80
CA ALA A 10 45.55 14.29 9.15
C ALA A 10 44.24 14.66 8.44
N VAL A 11 44.29 14.71 7.11
CA VAL A 11 43.09 14.78 6.26
C VAL A 11 42.39 13.43 6.38
N LEU A 12 41.29 13.40 7.15
CA LEU A 12 40.34 12.29 7.16
C LEU A 12 39.58 12.32 5.84
N TRP A 13 39.98 11.46 4.90
CA TRP A 13 39.17 11.14 3.73
C TRP A 13 37.98 10.32 4.21
N SER A 14 36.83 10.98 4.35
CA SER A 14 35.55 10.31 4.52
C SER A 14 35.26 9.53 3.24
N LEU A 15 35.59 8.24 3.25
CA LEU A 15 35.01 7.26 2.34
C LEU A 15 33.49 7.29 2.58
N ALA A 16 32.78 8.09 1.79
CA ALA A 16 31.34 8.00 1.70
C ALA A 16 31.04 6.62 1.09
N CYS A 17 30.81 5.63 1.94
CA CYS A 17 30.15 4.41 1.52
C CYS A 17 28.76 4.84 1.02
N VAL A 18 28.56 4.79 -0.30
CA VAL A 18 27.24 4.92 -0.93
C VAL A 18 26.31 3.95 -0.22
N GLY A 19 25.25 4.48 0.38
CA GLY A 19 24.27 3.68 1.11
C GLY A 19 23.45 2.82 0.16
N PRO A 20 22.88 1.69 0.62
CA PRO A 20 21.99 0.88 -0.23
C PRO A 20 20.77 1.66 -0.75
N GLU A 21 20.37 2.74 -0.05
CA GLU A 21 19.30 3.64 -0.47
C GLU A 21 19.71 4.59 -1.61
N GLU A 22 20.96 5.02 -1.63
CA GLU A 22 21.51 5.83 -2.71
C GLU A 22 21.66 4.97 -3.98
N GLU A 23 22.17 3.74 -3.83
CA GLU A 23 22.31 2.78 -4.94
C GLU A 23 20.96 2.50 -5.63
N ILE A 24 19.88 2.29 -4.86
CA ILE A 24 18.56 2.03 -5.48
C ILE A 24 18.01 3.24 -6.21
N LEU A 25 18.18 4.45 -5.68
CA LEU A 25 17.73 5.69 -6.32
C LEU A 25 18.50 5.93 -7.61
N GLU A 26 19.83 5.78 -7.59
CA GLU A 26 20.67 5.90 -8.78
C GLU A 26 20.27 4.89 -9.85
N ARG A 27 20.10 3.61 -9.48
CA ARG A 27 19.69 2.56 -10.42
C ARG A 27 18.30 2.79 -10.99
N TYR A 28 17.37 3.29 -10.17
CA TYR A 28 16.02 3.62 -10.61
C TYR A 28 16.00 4.77 -11.60
N LEU A 29 16.67 5.89 -11.28
CA LEU A 29 16.71 7.07 -12.16
C LEU A 29 17.49 6.80 -13.45
N LEU A 30 18.56 6.01 -13.37
CA LEU A 30 19.26 5.52 -14.56
C LEU A 30 18.37 4.62 -15.43
N ALA A 31 17.55 3.77 -14.81
CA ALA A 31 16.59 2.95 -15.56
C ALA A 31 15.49 3.81 -16.21
N CYS A 32 15.02 4.86 -15.53
CA CYS A 32 14.08 5.83 -16.10
C CYS A 32 14.70 6.55 -17.31
N GLN A 33 15.92 7.06 -17.17
CA GLN A 33 16.68 7.69 -18.25
C GLN A 33 16.86 6.78 -19.48
N ARG A 34 16.97 5.46 -19.26
CA ARG A 34 17.18 4.46 -20.32
C ARG A 34 15.88 3.83 -20.81
N GLU A 35 14.73 4.29 -20.33
CA GLU A 35 13.41 3.69 -20.60
C GLU A 35 13.36 2.17 -20.28
N ASP A 36 14.18 1.70 -19.33
CA ASP A 36 14.25 0.30 -18.90
C ASP A 36 13.10 -0.02 -17.94
N SER A 37 11.92 -0.19 -18.53
CA SER A 37 10.68 -0.52 -17.84
C SER A 37 10.80 -1.77 -16.94
N PRO A 38 11.44 -2.88 -17.36
CA PRO A 38 11.69 -4.02 -16.47
C PRO A 38 12.47 -3.66 -15.20
N THR A 39 13.52 -2.85 -15.29
CA THR A 39 14.30 -2.45 -14.10
C THR A 39 13.54 -1.47 -13.21
N VAL A 40 12.84 -0.49 -13.79
CA VAL A 40 11.93 0.41 -13.06
C VAL A 40 10.89 -0.40 -12.30
N ALA A 41 10.25 -1.35 -13.00
CA ALA A 41 9.29 -2.26 -12.40
C ALA A 41 9.93 -3.16 -11.35
N ALA A 42 11.20 -3.55 -11.43
CA ALA A 42 11.82 -4.37 -10.39
C ALA A 42 12.10 -3.62 -9.07
N LEU A 43 12.42 -2.32 -9.16
CA LEU A 43 12.85 -1.49 -8.03
C LEU A 43 11.73 -0.68 -7.38
N SER A 44 10.64 -0.42 -8.12
CA SER A 44 9.58 0.50 -7.68
C SER A 44 8.19 -0.11 -7.80
N MET A 45 7.29 0.40 -6.96
CA MET A 45 5.84 0.20 -7.05
C MET A 45 5.15 1.27 -7.90
N VAL A 46 5.87 2.34 -8.27
CA VAL A 46 5.36 3.50 -9.00
C VAL A 46 6.28 3.87 -10.16
N ALA A 47 5.69 4.40 -11.24
CA ALA A 47 6.43 5.02 -12.32
C ALA A 47 6.96 6.40 -11.89
N PHE A 48 8.02 6.87 -12.55
CA PHE A 48 8.47 8.25 -12.37
C PHE A 48 7.42 9.18 -13.04
N PRO A 49 7.03 10.30 -12.42
CA PRO A 49 5.92 11.11 -12.92
C PRO A 49 6.26 11.99 -14.13
N GLU A 50 7.54 12.09 -14.50
CA GLU A 50 8.00 12.82 -15.67
C GLU A 50 8.73 11.89 -16.65
N ASP A 51 8.78 12.30 -17.91
CA ASP A 51 9.54 11.63 -18.95
C ASP A 51 10.96 12.25 -19.07
N ASP A 52 11.83 11.62 -19.84
CA ASP A 52 13.12 12.17 -20.27
C ASP A 52 14.06 12.61 -19.13
N VAL A 53 14.29 11.72 -18.16
CA VAL A 53 15.27 11.94 -17.09
C VAL A 53 16.68 12.12 -17.67
N GLN A 54 17.29 13.30 -17.51
CA GLN A 54 18.62 13.62 -18.05
C GLN A 54 19.73 13.51 -17.01
N SER A 55 19.49 14.04 -15.80
CA SER A 55 20.45 13.95 -14.70
C SER A 55 19.74 14.10 -13.35
N TRP A 56 20.42 13.72 -12.27
CA TRP A 56 19.88 13.84 -10.93
C TRP A 56 20.96 14.13 -9.90
N ASN A 57 20.54 14.69 -8.78
CA ASN A 57 21.36 14.91 -7.59
C ASN A 57 20.55 14.58 -6.34
N ILE A 58 21.00 13.59 -5.57
CA ILE A 58 20.37 13.21 -4.31
C ILE A 58 20.79 14.26 -3.27
N LEU A 59 19.81 15.01 -2.75
CA LEU A 59 20.05 16.13 -1.84
C LEU A 59 20.10 15.68 -0.39
N GLU A 60 19.18 14.79 -0.01
CA GLU A 60 19.01 14.35 1.36
C GLU A 60 18.38 12.96 1.38
N ILE A 61 18.80 12.13 2.34
CA ILE A 61 18.13 10.88 2.71
C ILE A 61 17.88 10.94 4.21
N SER A 62 16.62 10.80 4.61
CA SER A 62 16.22 10.86 6.02
C SER A 62 16.76 9.68 6.83
N GLU A 63 16.75 9.83 8.14
CA GLU A 63 16.94 8.69 9.05
C GLU A 63 15.83 7.63 8.86
N VAL A 64 16.14 6.38 9.24
CA VAL A 64 15.17 5.29 9.21
C VAL A 64 14.09 5.53 10.25
N ARG A 65 12.83 5.44 9.83
CA ARG A 65 11.68 5.32 10.72
C ARG A 65 11.14 3.91 10.67
N SER A 66 10.79 3.36 11.82
CA SER A 66 10.20 2.02 11.92
C SER A 66 8.71 2.13 12.21
N GLU A 67 7.92 1.31 11.53
CA GLU A 67 6.48 1.17 11.72
C GLU A 67 6.10 -0.30 11.90
N PRO A 68 5.03 -0.60 12.67
CA PRO A 68 4.55 -1.97 12.82
C PRO A 68 4.22 -2.64 11.49
N TYR A 69 4.57 -3.92 11.36
CA TYR A 69 4.20 -4.71 10.20
C TYR A 69 2.67 -4.89 10.12
N ALA A 70 2.05 -4.31 9.09
CA ALA A 70 0.59 -4.17 9.02
C ALA A 70 -0.16 -5.44 8.59
N ILE A 71 0.50 -6.41 7.96
CA ILE A 71 -0.17 -7.58 7.36
C ILE A 71 -0.99 -8.41 8.37
N PRO A 72 -0.51 -8.72 9.58
CA PRO A 72 -1.30 -9.43 10.58
C PRO A 72 -2.61 -8.69 10.93
N VAL A 73 -2.54 -7.37 11.10
CA VAL A 73 -3.70 -6.52 11.42
C VAL A 73 -4.68 -6.46 10.25
N LEU A 74 -4.18 -6.33 9.03
CA LEU A 74 -5.00 -6.32 7.82
C LEU A 74 -5.70 -7.68 7.61
N ARG A 75 -5.01 -8.80 7.85
CA ARG A 75 -5.60 -10.15 7.78
C ARG A 75 -6.72 -10.32 8.82
N GLU A 76 -6.49 -9.87 10.05
CA GLU A 76 -7.51 -9.88 11.09
C GLU A 76 -8.72 -9.03 10.70
N THR A 77 -8.48 -7.84 10.13
CA THR A 77 -9.53 -6.95 9.63
C THR A 77 -10.39 -7.64 8.55
N VAL A 78 -9.76 -8.30 7.57
CA VAL A 78 -10.49 -9.07 6.55
C VAL A 78 -11.36 -10.14 7.22
N GLY A 79 -10.82 -10.92 8.17
CA GLY A 79 -11.58 -11.96 8.87
C GLY A 79 -12.76 -11.41 9.68
N LEU A 80 -12.61 -10.26 10.34
CA LEU A 80 -13.69 -9.61 11.09
C LEU A 80 -14.81 -9.12 10.16
N VAL A 81 -14.46 -8.48 9.05
CA VAL A 81 -15.43 -7.97 8.08
C VAL A 81 -16.12 -9.12 7.33
N GLU A 82 -15.40 -10.22 7.07
CA GLU A 82 -15.98 -11.43 6.52
C GLU A 82 -17.02 -12.07 7.47
N ALA A 83 -16.71 -12.13 8.77
CA ALA A 83 -17.67 -12.61 9.77
C ALA A 83 -18.90 -11.68 9.90
N GLU A 84 -18.72 -10.36 9.79
CA GLU A 84 -19.82 -9.38 9.73
C GLU A 84 -20.72 -9.66 8.51
N ARG A 85 -20.13 -9.88 7.33
CA ARG A 85 -20.84 -10.24 6.09
C ARG A 85 -21.66 -11.51 6.29
N ASP A 86 -21.06 -12.57 6.80
CA ASP A 86 -21.71 -13.88 6.91
C ASP A 86 -22.87 -13.85 7.90
N THR A 87 -22.71 -13.13 9.01
CA THR A 87 -23.78 -12.89 9.98
C THR A 87 -24.95 -12.16 9.32
N GLN A 88 -24.68 -11.05 8.62
CA GLN A 88 -25.71 -10.27 7.94
C GLN A 88 -26.41 -11.05 6.82
N PHE A 89 -25.67 -11.86 6.05
CA PHE A 89 -26.23 -12.67 4.98
C PHE A 89 -27.11 -13.80 5.52
N THR A 90 -26.77 -14.35 6.69
CA THR A 90 -27.58 -15.35 7.39
C THR A 90 -28.91 -14.73 7.82
N VAL A 91 -28.88 -13.61 8.55
CA VAL A 91 -30.08 -12.87 8.99
C VAL A 91 -30.96 -12.49 7.79
N PHE A 92 -30.36 -11.94 6.73
CA PHE A 92 -31.10 -11.60 5.52
C PHE A 92 -31.71 -12.83 4.82
N GLY A 93 -30.99 -13.94 4.82
CA GLY A 93 -31.44 -15.21 4.25
C GLY A 93 -32.68 -15.76 4.99
N GLU A 94 -32.70 -15.65 6.31
CA GLU A 94 -33.83 -16.02 7.17
C GLU A 94 -35.01 -15.07 6.97
N PHE A 95 -34.80 -13.76 7.03
CA PHE A 95 -35.81 -12.74 6.75
C PHE A 95 -36.49 -12.98 5.40
N ARG A 96 -35.71 -13.26 4.35
CA ARG A 96 -36.24 -13.53 3.01
C ARG A 96 -37.06 -14.81 2.95
N ARG A 97 -36.67 -15.85 3.71
CA ARG A 97 -37.38 -17.13 3.77
C ARG A 97 -38.73 -16.97 4.45
N GLU A 98 -38.76 -16.27 5.58
CA GLU A 98 -39.98 -16.01 6.36
C GLU A 98 -40.98 -15.11 5.62
N ASN A 99 -40.48 -14.20 4.79
CA ASN A 99 -41.30 -13.20 4.09
C ASN A 99 -41.43 -13.45 2.58
N TYR A 100 -41.13 -14.65 2.10
CA TYR A 100 -40.95 -14.95 0.66
C TYR A 100 -42.11 -14.46 -0.23
N GLU A 101 -43.36 -14.84 0.08
CA GLU A 101 -44.53 -14.46 -0.74
C GLU A 101 -44.78 -12.95 -0.75
N SER A 102 -44.64 -12.30 0.41
CA SER A 102 -44.82 -10.86 0.55
C SER A 102 -43.74 -10.09 -0.21
N LEU A 103 -42.48 -10.51 -0.13
CA LEU A 103 -41.37 -9.93 -0.88
C LEU A 103 -41.52 -10.16 -2.39
N ARG A 104 -41.99 -11.33 -2.81
CA ARG A 104 -42.29 -11.62 -4.23
C ARG A 104 -43.36 -10.66 -4.77
N ARG A 105 -44.41 -10.37 -3.98
CA ARG A 105 -45.45 -9.41 -4.35
C ARG A 105 -44.91 -7.98 -4.43
N ILE A 106 -44.07 -7.58 -3.46
CA ILE A 106 -43.39 -6.27 -3.47
C ILE A 106 -42.51 -6.13 -4.73
N GLN A 107 -41.69 -7.14 -5.02
CA GLN A 107 -40.81 -7.15 -6.19
C GLN A 107 -41.55 -7.09 -7.53
N ALA A 108 -42.64 -7.85 -7.68
CA ALA A 108 -43.44 -7.83 -8.89
C ALA A 108 -44.00 -6.43 -9.16
N ARG A 109 -44.54 -5.79 -8.11
CA ARG A 109 -45.11 -4.44 -8.21
C ARG A 109 -44.06 -3.37 -8.54
N LEU A 110 -42.91 -3.40 -7.87
CA LEU A 110 -41.83 -2.43 -8.11
C LEU A 110 -41.17 -2.60 -9.49
N ARG A 111 -41.29 -3.78 -10.11
CA ARG A 111 -40.83 -4.00 -11.49
C ARG A 111 -41.75 -3.31 -12.51
N GLU A 112 -43.05 -3.30 -12.24
CA GLU A 112 -44.06 -2.65 -13.08
C GLU A 112 -44.11 -1.14 -12.84
N GLU A 113 -44.05 -0.74 -11.57
CA GLU A 113 -44.12 0.66 -11.12
C GLU A 113 -43.02 0.91 -10.07
N PRO A 114 -41.82 1.36 -10.49
CA PRO A 114 -40.68 1.58 -9.59
C PRO A 114 -40.94 2.56 -8.44
N ASP A 115 -41.79 3.56 -8.68
CA ASP A 115 -42.14 4.60 -7.71
C ASP A 115 -43.34 4.23 -6.82
N TYR A 116 -43.82 2.97 -6.90
CA TYR A 116 -44.97 2.54 -6.11
C TYR A 116 -44.62 2.41 -4.62
N HIS A 117 -45.43 3.05 -3.77
CA HIS A 117 -45.29 2.97 -2.32
C HIS A 117 -46.35 2.06 -1.72
N PHE A 118 -45.91 1.00 -1.04
CA PHE A 118 -46.80 0.14 -0.27
C PHE A 118 -47.21 0.80 1.07
N SER A 119 -48.43 0.53 1.51
CA SER A 119 -48.92 0.94 2.84
C SER A 119 -49.17 -0.27 3.75
N GLY A 120 -49.34 -0.02 5.05
CA GLY A 120 -49.57 -1.07 6.05
C GLY A 120 -48.39 -2.05 6.17
N ARG A 121 -48.67 -3.34 6.40
CA ARG A 121 -47.66 -4.37 6.62
C ARG A 121 -46.67 -4.53 5.46
N LEU A 122 -47.12 -4.39 4.21
CA LEU A 122 -46.24 -4.49 3.05
C LEU A 122 -45.32 -3.28 2.91
N GLY A 123 -45.77 -2.09 3.30
CA GLY A 123 -44.93 -0.90 3.36
C GLY A 123 -43.82 -1.03 4.40
N ALA A 124 -44.15 -1.49 5.60
CA ALA A 124 -43.15 -1.76 6.64
C ALA A 124 -42.12 -2.81 6.19
N LEU A 125 -42.59 -3.89 5.56
CA LEU A 125 -41.72 -4.94 5.03
C LEU A 125 -40.83 -4.44 3.88
N GLN A 126 -41.32 -3.54 3.03
CA GLN A 126 -40.51 -2.91 1.98
C GLN A 126 -39.36 -2.10 2.58
N ILE A 127 -39.63 -1.28 3.60
CA ILE A 127 -38.61 -0.46 4.28
C ILE A 127 -37.52 -1.35 4.88
N GLU A 128 -37.91 -2.41 5.58
CA GLU A 128 -36.98 -3.38 6.17
C GLU A 128 -36.16 -4.10 5.10
N TRP A 129 -36.81 -4.50 4.00
CA TRP A 129 -36.12 -5.12 2.87
C TRP A 129 -35.10 -4.18 2.21
N ASP A 130 -35.44 -2.90 2.06
CA ASP A 130 -34.52 -1.90 1.50
C ASP A 130 -33.35 -1.59 2.46
N ALA A 131 -33.58 -1.59 3.77
CA ALA A 131 -32.52 -1.48 4.78
C ALA A 131 -31.53 -2.63 4.64
N PHE A 132 -32.00 -3.88 4.58
CA PHE A 132 -31.12 -5.04 4.35
C PHE A 132 -30.33 -4.95 3.05
N ARG A 133 -30.91 -4.39 1.98
CA ARG A 133 -30.18 -4.19 0.71
C ARG A 133 -29.09 -3.13 0.82
N ILE A 134 -29.32 -2.08 1.59
CA ILE A 134 -28.31 -1.04 1.85
C ILE A 134 -27.17 -1.64 2.69
N GLU A 135 -27.50 -2.27 3.82
CA GLU A 135 -26.54 -2.92 4.71
C GLU A 135 -25.71 -3.96 3.96
N ARG A 136 -26.36 -4.83 3.17
CA ARG A 136 -25.66 -5.81 2.34
C ARG A 136 -24.65 -5.18 1.39
N ARG A 137 -25.00 -4.07 0.73
CA ARG A 137 -24.06 -3.35 -0.14
C ARG A 137 -22.89 -2.76 0.65
N GLN A 138 -23.16 -2.20 1.83
CA GLN A 138 -22.13 -1.63 2.68
C GLN A 138 -21.14 -2.69 3.16
N VAL A 139 -21.61 -3.83 3.65
CA VAL A 139 -20.72 -4.87 4.19
C VAL A 139 -19.91 -5.54 3.07
N VAL A 140 -20.48 -5.71 1.87
CA VAL A 140 -19.73 -6.16 0.70
C VAL A 140 -18.66 -5.15 0.28
N ALA A 141 -18.98 -3.85 0.28
CA ALA A 141 -18.01 -2.80 -0.03
C ALA A 141 -16.87 -2.78 1.00
N LYS A 142 -17.19 -2.85 2.31
CA LYS A 142 -16.20 -2.95 3.38
C LYS A 142 -15.27 -4.15 3.19
N LEU A 143 -15.81 -5.32 2.88
CA LEU A 143 -14.99 -6.53 2.67
C LEU A 143 -14.04 -6.32 1.49
N HIS A 144 -14.55 -5.81 0.39
CA HIS A 144 -13.74 -5.54 -0.80
C HIS A 144 -12.62 -4.53 -0.53
N GLU A 145 -12.90 -3.46 0.21
CA GLU A 145 -11.89 -2.48 0.63
C GLU A 145 -10.80 -3.11 1.51
N ALA A 146 -11.19 -3.97 2.47
CA ALA A 146 -10.26 -4.68 3.34
C ALA A 146 -9.37 -5.66 2.54
N GLU A 147 -9.94 -6.43 1.61
CA GLU A 147 -9.22 -7.33 0.71
C GLU A 147 -8.22 -6.57 -0.17
N ILE A 148 -8.64 -5.46 -0.78
CA ILE A 148 -7.75 -4.60 -1.58
C ILE A 148 -6.59 -4.08 -0.75
N ALA A 149 -6.85 -3.60 0.48
CA ALA A 149 -5.81 -3.10 1.37
C ALA A 149 -4.81 -4.20 1.73
N PHE A 150 -5.31 -5.39 2.04
CA PHE A 150 -4.50 -6.57 2.34
C PHE A 150 -3.62 -6.99 1.15
N GLU A 151 -4.20 -7.14 -0.04
CA GLU A 151 -3.47 -7.52 -1.26
C GLU A 151 -2.42 -6.47 -1.67
N ARG A 152 -2.73 -5.18 -1.50
CA ARG A 152 -1.75 -4.10 -1.74
C ARG A 152 -0.56 -4.21 -0.79
N ALA A 153 -0.81 -4.48 0.50
CA ALA A 153 0.25 -4.68 1.48
C ALA A 153 1.11 -5.92 1.14
N ILE A 154 0.48 -7.04 0.78
CA ILE A 154 1.16 -8.27 0.34
C ILE A 154 2.08 -8.01 -0.86
N ARG A 155 1.56 -7.33 -1.89
CA ARG A 155 2.36 -6.99 -3.09
C ARG A 155 3.57 -6.13 -2.74
N ARG A 156 3.40 -5.14 -1.86
CA ARG A 156 4.50 -4.26 -1.42
C ARG A 156 5.59 -5.06 -0.70
N VAL A 157 5.20 -5.98 0.19
CA VAL A 157 6.15 -6.83 0.91
C VAL A 157 6.89 -7.75 -0.04
N ASN A 158 6.17 -8.49 -0.87
CA ASN A 158 6.77 -9.40 -1.85
C ASN A 158 7.76 -8.72 -2.79
N LYS A 159 7.55 -7.44 -3.11
CA LYS A 159 8.48 -6.66 -3.93
C LYS A 159 9.84 -6.43 -3.26
N SER A 160 9.80 -6.23 -1.95
CA SER A 160 10.97 -6.01 -1.10
C SER A 160 11.68 -7.31 -0.77
N LEU A 161 10.95 -8.42 -0.65
CA LEU A 161 11.54 -9.72 -0.39
C LEU A 161 12.34 -10.24 -1.59
N GLN A 162 13.51 -10.82 -1.31
CA GLN A 162 14.39 -11.35 -2.36
C GLN A 162 14.06 -12.80 -2.77
N ARG A 163 13.14 -13.45 -2.05
CA ARG A 163 12.72 -14.84 -2.27
C ARG A 163 11.23 -14.97 -2.05
N GLU A 164 10.62 -15.95 -2.70
CA GLU A 164 9.23 -16.32 -2.40
C GLU A 164 9.10 -16.69 -0.93
N SER A 165 8.15 -16.04 -0.26
CA SER A 165 7.74 -16.35 1.10
C SER A 165 6.24 -16.11 1.20
N SER A 166 5.64 -16.53 2.32
CA SER A 166 4.24 -16.24 2.63
C SER A 166 4.21 -15.10 3.66
N PRO A 167 4.01 -13.84 3.23
CA PRO A 167 4.14 -12.68 4.10
C PRO A 167 3.18 -12.70 5.30
N GLU A 168 2.07 -13.44 5.20
CA GLU A 168 1.05 -13.60 6.23
C GLU A 168 1.57 -14.28 7.50
N TYR A 169 2.68 -15.03 7.39
CA TYR A 169 3.29 -15.75 8.50
C TYR A 169 4.59 -15.12 8.99
N LEU A 170 4.91 -13.93 8.48
CA LEU A 170 6.08 -13.16 8.92
C LEU A 170 5.71 -12.19 10.04
N THR A 171 6.69 -11.85 10.85
CA THR A 171 6.58 -10.84 11.92
C THR A 171 7.76 -9.87 11.84
N GLY A 172 7.59 -8.66 12.37
CA GLY A 172 8.66 -7.67 12.40
C GLY A 172 8.15 -6.26 12.12
N GLU A 173 8.94 -5.50 11.40
CA GLU A 173 8.73 -4.06 11.20
C GLU A 173 8.90 -3.65 9.73
N MET A 174 8.19 -2.60 9.36
CA MET A 174 8.40 -1.87 8.11
C MET A 174 9.36 -0.71 8.39
N LEU A 175 10.42 -0.63 7.61
CA LEU A 175 11.39 0.46 7.66
C LEU A 175 11.09 1.45 6.53
N LEU A 176 11.12 2.74 6.86
CA LEU A 176 10.83 3.84 5.95
C LEU A 176 11.97 4.85 5.94
N LYS A 177 12.30 5.33 4.75
CA LYS A 177 13.16 6.49 4.52
C LYS A 177 12.53 7.37 3.46
N ASN A 178 12.74 8.68 3.60
CA ASN A 178 12.41 9.64 2.56
C ASN A 178 13.72 10.15 1.95
N ALA A 179 13.74 10.33 0.63
CA ALA A 179 14.87 10.93 -0.05
C ALA A 179 14.40 12.09 -0.91
N ARG A 180 15.08 13.23 -0.81
CA ARG A 180 14.84 14.37 -1.67
C ARG A 180 15.87 14.37 -2.79
N VAL A 181 15.39 14.39 -4.02
CA VAL A 181 16.22 14.30 -5.22
C VAL A 181 15.87 15.45 -6.14
N ARG A 182 16.88 16.18 -6.63
CA ARG A 182 16.72 17.08 -7.76
C ARG A 182 16.90 16.27 -9.04
N VAL A 183 15.96 16.38 -9.96
CA VAL A 183 16.02 15.71 -11.28
C VAL A 183 15.89 16.78 -12.37
N THR A 184 16.76 16.71 -13.36
CA THR A 184 16.69 17.53 -14.58
C THR A 184 16.03 16.71 -15.67
N THR A 185 14.95 17.25 -16.25
CA THR A 185 14.24 16.71 -17.42
C THR A 185 14.29 17.72 -18.56
N GLU A 186 13.73 17.38 -19.73
CA GLU A 186 13.61 18.35 -20.83
C GLU A 186 12.80 19.61 -20.46
N LEU A 187 11.87 19.49 -19.52
CA LEU A 187 11.03 20.58 -19.04
C LEU A 187 11.74 21.48 -18.00
N GLY A 188 12.92 21.07 -17.53
CA GLY A 188 13.74 21.79 -16.57
C GLY A 188 14.03 21.00 -15.30
N ASP A 189 14.53 21.70 -14.28
CA ASP A 189 14.85 21.11 -12.99
C ASP A 189 13.61 21.00 -12.09
N GLY A 190 13.38 19.82 -11.51
CA GLY A 190 12.35 19.57 -10.51
C GLY A 190 12.93 18.96 -9.23
N HIS A 191 12.25 19.18 -8.09
CA HIS A 191 12.54 18.46 -6.84
C HIS A 191 11.49 17.37 -6.64
N PHE A 192 11.94 16.21 -6.17
CA PHE A 192 11.10 15.04 -5.98
C PHE A 192 11.40 14.41 -4.62
N ASP A 193 10.34 14.11 -3.88
CA ASP A 193 10.42 13.38 -2.63
C ASP A 193 10.06 11.90 -2.90
N PHE A 194 11.03 11.02 -2.68
CA PHE A 194 10.93 9.57 -2.83
C PHE A 194 10.65 8.94 -1.46
N THR A 195 9.69 8.01 -1.40
CA THR A 195 9.51 7.13 -0.24
C THR A 195 10.12 5.77 -0.53
N LEU A 196 11.10 5.41 0.30
CA LEU A 196 11.77 4.12 0.29
C LEU A 196 11.21 3.25 1.43
N THR A 197 10.94 1.98 1.12
CA THR A 197 10.45 1.00 2.09
C THR A 197 11.29 -0.26 2.07
N GLN A 198 11.61 -0.79 3.24
CA GLN A 198 12.20 -2.12 3.44
C GLN A 198 11.43 -2.84 4.54
N TYR A 199 11.48 -4.17 4.58
CA TYR A 199 10.86 -4.95 5.63
C TYR A 199 11.90 -5.74 6.42
N ALA A 200 11.99 -5.47 7.73
CA ALA A 200 12.82 -6.22 8.66
C ALA A 200 11.99 -7.36 9.27
N LEU A 201 11.87 -8.46 8.52
CA LEU A 201 10.96 -9.55 8.86
C LEU A 201 11.68 -10.80 9.33
N LYS A 202 10.98 -11.57 10.16
CA LYS A 202 11.36 -12.88 10.63
C LYS A 202 10.30 -13.91 10.27
N ASN A 203 10.74 -15.14 10.03
CA ASN A 203 9.85 -16.28 9.84
C ASN A 203 9.46 -16.94 11.18
N GLN A 204 8.66 -18.00 11.12
CA GLN A 204 8.23 -18.79 12.28
C GLN A 204 9.36 -19.43 13.11
N PHE A 205 10.59 -19.47 12.57
CA PHE A 205 11.78 -19.99 13.24
C PHE A 205 12.69 -18.85 13.77
N ASP A 206 12.17 -17.62 13.86
CA ASP A 206 12.89 -16.39 14.25
C ASP A 206 14.07 -16.02 13.32
N ALA A 207 14.17 -16.65 12.13
CA ALA A 207 15.21 -16.34 11.17
C ALA A 207 14.84 -15.11 10.32
N LEU A 208 15.79 -14.18 10.16
CA LEU A 208 15.63 -13.00 9.33
C LEU A 208 15.41 -13.37 7.87
N VAL A 209 14.42 -12.74 7.25
CA VAL A 209 14.11 -12.90 5.83
C VAL A 209 14.83 -11.79 5.05
N PRO A 210 15.67 -12.12 4.05
CA PRO A 210 16.35 -11.11 3.26
C PRO A 210 15.38 -10.21 2.48
N ALA A 211 15.52 -8.91 2.69
CA ALA A 211 14.71 -7.88 2.04
C ALA A 211 15.60 -6.74 1.53
N ARG A 212 15.17 -6.08 0.45
CA ARG A 212 15.80 -4.88 -0.12
C ARG A 212 14.89 -3.67 0.04
N TRP A 213 15.48 -2.48 -0.01
CA TRP A 213 14.72 -1.27 -0.22
C TRP A 213 13.97 -1.34 -1.57
N ILE A 214 12.80 -0.72 -1.61
CA ILE A 214 11.99 -0.49 -2.81
C ILE A 214 11.43 0.92 -2.77
N ILE A 215 11.16 1.49 -3.93
CA ILE A 215 10.47 2.79 -4.03
C ILE A 215 8.96 2.53 -3.98
N THR A 216 8.27 3.19 -3.06
CA THR A 216 6.82 3.03 -2.88
C THR A 216 6.01 4.27 -3.22
N ALA A 217 6.66 5.44 -3.28
CA ALA A 217 6.06 6.68 -3.76
C ALA A 217 7.14 7.61 -4.34
N VAL A 218 6.73 8.44 -5.30
CA VAL A 218 7.52 9.54 -5.88
C VAL A 218 6.58 10.72 -6.06
N GLU A 219 6.89 11.84 -5.42
CA GLU A 219 6.05 13.04 -5.45
C GLU A 219 6.88 14.25 -5.88
N LYS A 220 6.36 15.06 -6.81
CA LYS A 220 7.03 16.30 -7.21
C LYS A 220 6.77 17.37 -6.14
N THR A 221 7.83 17.99 -5.66
CA THR A 221 7.80 19.05 -4.66
C THR A 221 8.03 20.41 -5.35
N ASN A 222 7.17 21.38 -5.04
CA ASN A 222 7.28 22.76 -5.55
C ASN A 222 8.39 23.56 -4.84
#